data_AF-A0A1X6P335-F1
#
_entry.id   AF-A0A1X6P335-F1
#
_cell.length_a   1.000
_cell.length_b   1.000
_cell.length_c   1.000
_cell.angle_alpha   90.00
_cell.angle_beta   90.00
_cell.angle_gamma   90.00
#
_symmetry.space_group_name_H-M   'P 1'
#
loop_
_entity.id
_entity.type
_entity.pdbx_description
1 polymer ?
#
loop_
_entity_poly.entity_id
_entity_poly.type
_entity_poly.pdbx_seq_one_letter_code
_entity_poly.pdbx_strand_id
1 'polypeptide(L)'
;MTQYPLLPPDAFYMPVALTYGAAGFFTAHEFGHSYDTGGINFDVAGASREWLSIAFLAVAVERAACIVAQYSRYRITELDAAGVPPVFADGAMTLNENIADAFSLRVGLGRLRSAIAGHLTSRGVGPANPPLAAVFTDEQLYFVCAALVWCIKRTDANLRTYLANDFHAIGRPRVLGSMSHSPGFAAAFQCPLGSVYRPEERCKLYGECGRGGARSGRAPQMVATETRSALLLLFVLSGLL
;
A
#
# COMPACT_ATOMS: atom_id res chain seq x y z
N MET A 1 15.03 -18.95 8.92
CA MET A 1 13.88 -18.18 9.43
C MET A 1 14.45 -17.01 10.21
N THR A 2 14.66 -15.88 9.56
CA THR A 2 15.25 -14.69 10.18
C THR A 2 14.24 -14.09 11.15
N GLN A 3 14.64 -14.00 12.42
CA GLN A 3 13.87 -13.31 13.45
C GLN A 3 13.73 -11.85 13.00
N TYR A 4 12.50 -11.36 12.87
CA TYR A 4 12.25 -9.95 12.56
C TYR A 4 13.00 -9.12 13.62
N PRO A 5 13.93 -8.22 13.24
CA PRO A 5 14.77 -7.46 14.18
C PRO A 5 13.99 -6.45 15.05
N LEU A 6 12.65 -6.54 15.05
CA LEU A 6 11.73 -5.63 15.71
C LEU A 6 11.10 -6.23 16.98
N LEU A 7 11.46 -7.47 17.35
CA LEU A 7 10.87 -8.16 18.50
C LEU A 7 11.82 -8.21 19.68
N PRO A 8 11.34 -7.91 20.90
CA PRO A 8 12.05 -8.26 22.11
C PRO A 8 12.31 -9.77 22.16
N PRO A 9 13.49 -10.22 22.64
CA PRO A 9 13.86 -11.63 22.69
C PRO A 9 12.94 -12.51 23.56
N ASP A 10 12.06 -11.93 24.37
CA ASP A 10 11.13 -12.56 25.31
C ASP A 10 9.64 -12.33 25.00
N ALA A 11 9.31 -11.72 23.85
CA ALA A 11 7.93 -11.38 23.53
C ALA A 11 7.12 -12.60 23.04
N PHE A 12 6.15 -13.03 23.85
CA PHE A 12 5.09 -13.99 23.45
C PHE A 12 4.00 -13.34 22.57
N TYR A 13 4.18 -12.09 22.16
CA TYR A 13 3.23 -11.29 21.40
C TYR A 13 3.94 -10.39 20.39
N MET A 14 3.28 -10.16 19.26
CA MET A 14 3.70 -9.23 18.22
C MET A 14 3.01 -7.87 18.45
N PRO A 15 3.73 -6.73 18.42
CA PRO A 15 3.10 -5.42 18.52
C PRO A 15 1.99 -5.24 17.49
N VAL A 16 0.89 -4.57 17.88
CA VAL A 16 -0.31 -4.44 17.06
C VAL A 16 -0.02 -3.90 15.65
N ALA A 17 0.75 -2.81 15.53
CA ALA A 17 1.09 -2.21 14.25
C ALA A 17 1.91 -3.15 13.33
N LEU A 18 2.82 -3.95 13.90
CA LEU A 18 3.64 -4.91 13.16
C LEU A 18 2.78 -6.08 12.65
N THR A 19 1.89 -6.59 13.49
CA THR A 19 1.00 -7.68 13.11
C THR A 19 0.13 -7.28 11.93
N TYR A 20 -0.57 -6.15 12.03
CA TYR A 20 -1.45 -5.69 10.96
C TYR A 20 -0.68 -5.16 9.75
N GLY A 21 0.47 -4.53 9.94
CA GLY A 21 1.29 -3.96 8.88
C GLY A 21 2.02 -5.00 8.02
N ALA A 22 2.32 -6.18 8.56
CA ALA A 22 2.96 -7.26 7.79
C ALA A 22 1.98 -8.42 7.52
N ALA A 23 1.65 -9.23 8.53
CA ALA A 23 0.79 -10.40 8.34
C ALA A 23 -0.65 -10.01 7.93
N GLY A 24 -1.17 -8.92 8.52
CA GLY A 24 -2.46 -8.37 8.15
C GLY A 24 -2.48 -7.80 6.73
N PHE A 25 -1.38 -7.20 6.27
CA PHE A 25 -1.23 -6.75 4.89
C PHE A 25 -1.36 -7.93 3.92
N PHE A 26 -0.59 -9.00 4.09
CA PHE A 26 -0.65 -10.16 3.19
C PHE A 26 -2.02 -10.84 3.23
N THR A 27 -2.60 -11.02 4.41
CA THR A 27 -3.94 -11.58 4.54
C THR A 27 -4.96 -10.74 3.77
N ALA A 28 -4.92 -9.41 3.93
CA ALA A 28 -5.83 -8.51 3.24
C ALA A 28 -5.54 -8.42 1.72
N HIS A 29 -4.29 -8.63 1.30
CA HIS A 29 -3.89 -8.71 -0.10
C HIS A 29 -4.57 -9.91 -0.78
N GLU A 30 -4.53 -11.10 -0.17
CA GLU A 30 -5.23 -12.28 -0.70
C GLU A 30 -6.76 -12.06 -0.78
N PHE A 31 -7.34 -11.38 0.22
CA PHE A 31 -8.75 -10.97 0.12
C PHE A 31 -8.98 -9.96 -1.01
N GLY A 32 -8.01 -9.10 -1.28
CA GLY A 32 -8.03 -8.11 -2.36
C GLY A 32 -8.18 -8.74 -3.75
N HIS A 33 -7.67 -9.95 -3.96
CA HIS A 33 -7.86 -10.68 -5.21
C HIS A 33 -9.33 -10.96 -5.53
N SER A 34 -10.22 -11.06 -4.54
CA SER A 34 -11.67 -11.16 -4.80
C SER A 34 -12.27 -9.90 -5.46
N TYR A 35 -11.55 -8.79 -5.49
CA TYR A 35 -11.96 -7.52 -6.08
C TYR A 35 -11.10 -7.09 -7.28
N ASP A 36 -10.08 -7.86 -7.66
CA ASP A 36 -9.28 -7.57 -8.85
C ASP A 36 -10.03 -7.90 -10.16
N THR A 37 -9.41 -7.66 -11.31
CA THR A 37 -10.10 -7.83 -12.61
C THR A 37 -10.46 -9.29 -12.92
N GLY A 38 -9.77 -10.24 -12.30
CA GLY A 38 -10.08 -11.67 -12.36
C GLY A 38 -11.14 -12.07 -11.35
N GLY A 39 -10.96 -11.69 -10.08
CA GLY A 39 -11.79 -12.13 -8.96
C GLY A 39 -13.24 -11.65 -9.03
N ILE A 40 -13.49 -10.45 -9.58
CA ILE A 40 -14.86 -9.91 -9.72
C ILE A 40 -15.76 -10.80 -10.59
N ASN A 41 -15.21 -11.71 -11.39
CA ASN A 41 -15.96 -12.62 -12.24
C ASN A 41 -16.51 -13.84 -11.47
N PHE A 42 -16.17 -14.00 -10.18
CA PHE A 42 -16.59 -15.14 -9.36
C PHE A 42 -17.56 -14.68 -8.26
N ASP A 43 -18.65 -15.42 -8.10
CA ASP A 43 -19.63 -15.16 -7.04
C ASP A 43 -19.14 -15.61 -5.65
N VAL A 44 -19.98 -15.45 -4.63
CA VAL A 44 -19.67 -15.84 -3.24
C VAL A 44 -19.41 -17.34 -3.05
N ALA A 45 -19.82 -18.19 -4.00
CA ALA A 45 -19.55 -19.62 -4.01
C ALA A 45 -18.29 -19.98 -4.82
N GLY A 46 -17.61 -18.99 -5.40
CA GLY A 46 -16.46 -19.19 -6.29
C GLY A 46 -16.85 -19.67 -7.68
N ALA A 47 -18.10 -19.49 -8.10
CA ALA A 47 -18.55 -19.84 -9.44
C ALA A 47 -18.41 -18.64 -10.39
N SER A 48 -17.86 -18.87 -11.58
CA SER A 48 -17.77 -17.84 -12.63
C SER A 48 -19.18 -17.44 -13.09
N ARG A 49 -19.58 -16.19 -12.86
CA ARG A 49 -20.92 -15.68 -13.21
C ARG A 49 -20.88 -14.20 -13.56
N GLU A 50 -21.88 -13.76 -14.32
CA GLU A 50 -22.18 -12.33 -14.49
C GLU A 50 -23.16 -11.90 -13.40
N TRP A 51 -22.64 -11.54 -12.22
CA TRP A 51 -23.44 -11.21 -11.03
C TRP A 51 -23.36 -9.73 -10.61
N LEU A 52 -22.54 -8.96 -11.31
CA LEU A 52 -22.32 -7.54 -11.06
C LEU A 52 -23.07 -6.68 -12.09
N SER A 53 -23.54 -5.51 -11.66
CA SER A 53 -24.22 -4.58 -12.57
C SER A 53 -23.28 -4.01 -13.62
N ILE A 54 -23.81 -3.68 -14.81
CA ILE A 54 -23.07 -3.01 -15.89
C ILE A 54 -22.42 -1.71 -15.40
N ALA A 55 -23.13 -0.95 -14.55
CA ALA A 55 -22.60 0.29 -13.97
C ALA A 55 -21.36 0.04 -13.10
N PHE A 56 -21.34 -1.04 -12.32
CA PHE A 56 -20.18 -1.42 -11.53
C PHE A 56 -19.00 -1.81 -12.43
N LEU A 57 -19.25 -2.63 -13.46
CA LEU A 57 -18.21 -3.08 -14.39
C LEU A 57 -17.56 -1.90 -15.13
N ALA A 58 -18.35 -0.91 -15.55
CA ALA A 58 -17.82 0.32 -16.16
C ALA A 58 -16.85 1.07 -15.23
N VAL A 59 -17.23 1.22 -13.95
CA VAL A 59 -16.36 1.86 -12.93
C VAL A 59 -15.13 1.00 -12.63
N ALA A 60 -15.24 -0.32 -12.63
CA ALA A 60 -14.12 -1.23 -12.43
C ALA A 60 -13.08 -1.07 -13.54
N VAL A 61 -13.53 -1.01 -14.81
CA VAL A 61 -12.66 -0.77 -15.97
C VAL A 61 -11.96 0.59 -15.88
N GLU A 62 -12.69 1.65 -15.53
CA GLU A 62 -12.11 3.00 -15.35
C GLU A 62 -11.01 3.01 -14.28
N ARG A 63 -11.28 2.40 -13.12
CA ARG A 63 -10.33 2.35 -12.01
C ARG A 63 -9.10 1.51 -12.33
N ALA A 64 -9.30 0.36 -13.00
CA ALA A 64 -8.23 -0.48 -13.49
C ALA A 64 -7.32 0.31 -14.45
N ALA A 65 -7.91 1.02 -15.42
CA ALA A 65 -7.15 1.84 -16.37
C ALA A 65 -6.32 2.93 -15.67
N CYS A 66 -6.83 3.55 -14.61
CA CYS A 66 -6.05 4.49 -13.79
C CYS A 66 -4.82 3.82 -13.17
N ILE A 67 -4.99 2.63 -12.56
CA ILE A 67 -3.90 1.90 -11.91
C ILE A 67 -2.85 1.47 -12.94
N VAL A 68 -3.27 0.95 -14.09
CA VAL A 68 -2.36 0.62 -15.22
C VAL A 68 -1.54 1.86 -15.59
N ALA A 69 -2.22 2.97 -15.89
CA ALA A 69 -1.55 4.21 -16.30
C ALA A 69 -0.60 4.74 -15.22
N GLN A 70 -0.94 4.57 -13.95
CA GLN A 70 -0.07 4.96 -12.86
C GLN A 70 1.21 4.12 -12.80
N TYR A 71 1.08 2.80 -12.77
CA TYR A 71 2.23 1.91 -12.61
C TYR A 71 3.14 1.93 -13.82
N SER A 72 2.60 2.09 -15.03
CA SER A 72 3.38 2.22 -16.27
C SER A 72 4.27 3.47 -16.33
N ARG A 73 4.13 4.42 -15.39
CA ARG A 73 5.02 5.59 -15.26
C ARG A 73 6.20 5.35 -14.33
N TYR A 74 6.24 4.25 -13.60
CA TYR A 74 7.32 3.97 -12.67
C TYR A 74 8.55 3.45 -13.40
N ARG A 75 9.61 4.26 -13.39
CA ARG A 75 10.92 3.88 -13.90
C ARG A 75 11.59 2.88 -12.96
N ILE A 76 12.17 1.83 -13.54
CA ILE A 76 12.98 0.83 -12.85
C ILE A 76 14.41 1.37 -12.74
N THR A 77 14.63 2.20 -11.73
CA THR A 77 15.92 2.89 -11.50
C THR A 77 17.07 1.91 -11.24
N GLU A 78 16.76 0.71 -10.78
CA GLU A 78 17.69 -0.39 -10.53
C GLU A 78 18.35 -0.91 -11.82
N LEU A 79 17.79 -0.61 -13.00
CA LEU A 79 18.36 -0.97 -14.31
C LEU A 79 18.90 0.25 -15.08
N ASP A 80 18.96 1.42 -14.44
CA ASP A 80 19.47 2.63 -15.09
C ASP A 80 20.97 2.50 -15.37
N ALA A 81 21.36 2.68 -16.63
CA ALA A 81 22.74 2.67 -17.07
C ALA A 81 22.97 3.72 -18.17
N ALA A 82 24.18 4.29 -18.21
CA ALA A 82 24.53 5.28 -19.21
C ALA A 82 24.43 4.68 -20.63
N GLY A 83 23.73 5.38 -21.54
CA GLY A 83 23.51 4.91 -22.90
C GLY A 83 22.44 3.82 -23.06
N VAL A 84 21.76 3.40 -21.99
CA VAL A 84 20.66 2.43 -22.03
C VAL A 84 19.33 3.16 -21.86
N PRO A 85 18.32 2.89 -22.70
CA PRO A 85 16.98 3.46 -22.52
C PRO A 85 16.38 3.12 -21.15
N PRO A 86 15.62 4.03 -20.53
CA PRO A 86 14.94 3.77 -19.26
C PRO A 86 13.95 2.60 -19.40
N VAL A 87 13.97 1.71 -18.42
CA VAL A 87 12.98 0.63 -18.28
C VAL A 87 11.86 1.11 -17.36
N PHE A 88 10.62 0.82 -17.72
CA PHE A 88 9.44 1.15 -16.92
C PHE A 88 8.73 -0.14 -16.48
N ALA A 89 8.01 -0.05 -15.36
CA ALA A 89 7.14 -1.15 -14.93
C ALA A 89 6.01 -1.37 -15.95
N ASP A 90 5.57 -2.62 -16.07
CA ASP A 90 4.38 -2.95 -16.86
C ASP A 90 3.15 -2.91 -15.96
N GLY A 91 2.42 -1.78 -15.99
CA GLY A 91 1.22 -1.60 -15.18
C GLY A 91 0.06 -2.51 -15.60
N ALA A 92 0.04 -3.01 -16.84
CA ALA A 92 -0.99 -3.92 -17.32
C ALA A 92 -0.71 -5.35 -16.84
N MET A 93 0.53 -5.81 -16.97
CA MET A 93 0.98 -7.11 -16.45
C MET A 93 0.78 -7.20 -14.93
N THR A 94 1.02 -6.09 -14.21
CA THR A 94 1.00 -6.09 -12.74
C THR A 94 -0.33 -5.68 -12.10
N LEU A 95 -1.37 -5.46 -12.91
CA LEU A 95 -2.62 -4.81 -12.50
C LEU A 95 -3.30 -5.46 -11.30
N ASN A 96 -3.48 -6.78 -11.32
CA ASN A 96 -4.24 -7.48 -10.27
C ASN A 96 -3.53 -7.41 -8.92
N GLU A 97 -2.21 -7.60 -8.91
CA GLU A 97 -1.36 -7.47 -7.73
C GLU A 97 -1.36 -6.04 -7.17
N ASN A 98 -1.35 -5.04 -8.07
CA ASN A 98 -1.42 -3.64 -7.69
C ASN A 98 -2.78 -3.28 -7.06
N ILE A 99 -3.88 -3.85 -7.55
CA ILE A 99 -5.21 -3.69 -6.95
C ILE A 99 -5.24 -4.32 -5.55
N ALA A 100 -4.71 -5.54 -5.40
CA ALA A 100 -4.68 -6.27 -4.14
C ALA A 100 -3.83 -5.54 -3.07
N ASP A 101 -2.68 -4.98 -3.44
CA ASP A 101 -1.84 -4.15 -2.54
C ASP A 101 -2.55 -2.89 -2.08
N ALA A 102 -3.23 -2.21 -2.99
CA ALA A 102 -3.91 -0.97 -2.66
C ALA A 102 -5.11 -1.26 -1.75
N PHE A 103 -5.83 -2.37 -1.99
CA PHE A 103 -6.91 -2.85 -1.15
C PHE A 103 -6.42 -3.22 0.26
N SER A 104 -5.29 -3.91 0.36
CA SER A 104 -4.74 -4.39 1.62
C SER A 104 -4.39 -3.24 2.58
N LEU A 105 -3.85 -2.13 2.06
CA LEU A 105 -3.56 -0.95 2.87
C LEU A 105 -4.82 -0.30 3.45
N ARG A 106 -5.90 -0.28 2.69
CA ARG A 106 -7.17 0.30 3.14
C ARG A 106 -7.80 -0.56 4.23
N VAL A 107 -7.95 -1.86 3.99
CA VAL A 107 -8.60 -2.78 4.92
C VAL A 107 -7.74 -3.01 6.15
N GLY A 108 -6.43 -3.18 5.97
CA GLY A 108 -5.48 -3.38 7.07
C GLY A 108 -5.43 -2.20 8.03
N LEU A 109 -5.44 -0.96 7.53
CA LEU A 109 -5.53 0.23 8.39
C LEU A 109 -6.84 0.26 9.20
N GLY A 110 -7.96 -0.08 8.57
CA GLY A 110 -9.25 -0.20 9.27
C GLY A 110 -9.21 -1.24 10.39
N ARG A 111 -8.60 -2.40 10.13
CA ARG A 111 -8.42 -3.46 11.12
C ARG A 111 -7.51 -3.06 12.28
N LEU A 112 -6.40 -2.39 11.98
CA LEU A 112 -5.51 -1.83 13.01
C LEU A 112 -6.27 -0.88 13.93
N ARG A 113 -7.02 0.08 13.36
CA ARG A 113 -7.83 1.04 14.14
C ARG A 113 -8.84 0.33 15.04
N SER A 114 -9.53 -0.69 14.53
CA SER A 114 -10.45 -1.51 15.34
C SER A 114 -9.74 -2.26 16.46
N ALA A 115 -8.53 -2.78 16.23
CA ALA A 115 -7.76 -3.45 17.26
C ALA A 115 -7.31 -2.50 18.38
N ILE A 116 -6.79 -1.32 18.01
CA ILE A 116 -6.36 -0.29 18.98
C ILE A 116 -7.55 0.23 19.79
N ALA A 117 -8.74 0.34 19.18
CA ALA A 117 -9.98 0.70 19.86
C ALA A 117 -10.54 -0.42 20.77
N GLY A 118 -9.87 -1.57 20.87
CA GLY A 118 -10.30 -2.69 21.71
C GLY A 118 -11.49 -3.49 21.14
N HIS A 119 -11.81 -3.31 19.86
CA HIS A 119 -12.93 -4.02 19.21
C HIS A 119 -12.53 -5.40 18.66
N LEU A 120 -11.24 -5.75 18.68
CA LEU A 120 -10.75 -7.05 18.23
C LEU A 120 -9.93 -7.70 19.35
N THR A 121 -10.20 -8.98 19.59
CA THR A 121 -9.32 -9.84 20.39
C THR A 121 -8.59 -10.76 19.42
N SER A 122 -7.26 -10.78 19.51
CA SER A 122 -6.42 -11.64 18.66
C SER A 122 -5.31 -12.24 19.48
N ARG A 123 -5.21 -13.57 19.47
CA ARG A 123 -4.14 -14.28 20.15
C ARG A 123 -2.80 -13.89 19.52
N GLY A 124 -1.79 -13.62 20.35
CA GLY A 124 -0.46 -13.24 19.89
C GLY A 124 -0.32 -11.79 19.41
N VAL A 125 -1.37 -10.97 19.49
CA VAL A 125 -1.30 -9.52 19.25
C VAL A 125 -1.17 -8.81 20.59
N GLY A 126 -0.10 -8.04 20.73
CA GLY A 126 0.18 -7.27 21.94
C GLY A 126 0.09 -5.76 21.74
N PRO A 127 0.30 -4.99 22.81
CA PRO A 127 0.27 -3.53 22.76
C PRO A 127 1.38 -2.96 21.86
N ALA A 128 1.37 -1.65 21.66
CA ALA A 128 2.46 -0.95 20.98
C ALA A 128 3.82 -1.27 21.63
N ASN A 129 4.87 -1.35 20.80
CA ASN A 129 6.24 -1.51 21.27
C ASN A 129 6.75 -0.13 21.74
N PRO A 130 7.13 0.07 23.02
CA PRO A 130 7.43 1.41 23.52
C PRO A 130 8.58 2.13 22.81
N PRO A 131 9.74 1.48 22.52
CA PRO A 131 10.78 2.09 21.68
C PRO A 131 10.32 2.56 20.30
N LEU A 132 9.49 1.76 19.61
CA LEU A 132 8.98 2.13 18.28
C LEU A 132 7.91 3.23 18.37
N ALA A 133 7.06 3.17 19.40
CA ALA A 133 6.03 4.17 19.67
C ALA A 133 6.61 5.55 20.02
N ALA A 134 7.87 5.61 20.47
CA ALA A 134 8.58 6.87 20.69
C ALA A 134 8.96 7.60 19.39
N VAL A 135 8.96 6.91 18.25
CA VAL A 135 9.38 7.45 16.94
C VAL A 135 8.19 7.58 15.98
N PHE A 136 7.26 6.64 16.02
CA PHE A 136 6.14 6.55 15.10
C PHE A 136 4.84 6.23 15.85
N THR A 137 3.72 6.81 15.40
CA THR A 137 2.39 6.35 15.84
C THR A 137 2.13 4.93 15.32
N ASP A 138 1.17 4.21 15.90
CA ASP A 138 0.80 2.87 15.41
C ASP A 138 0.38 2.87 13.93
N GLU A 139 -0.32 3.93 13.46
CA GLU A 139 -0.68 4.06 12.05
C GLU A 139 0.56 4.30 11.16
N GLN A 140 1.51 5.12 11.61
CA GLN A 140 2.77 5.30 10.88
C GLN A 140 3.57 3.99 10.85
N LEU A 141 3.67 3.28 11.99
CA LEU A 141 4.33 1.97 12.07
C LEU A 141 3.67 0.94 11.16
N TYR A 142 2.35 0.93 11.06
CA TYR A 142 1.63 0.05 10.15
C TYR A 142 2.12 0.21 8.71
N PHE A 143 2.19 1.46 8.22
CA PHE A 143 2.67 1.75 6.87
C PHE A 143 4.17 1.50 6.70
N VAL A 144 4.99 1.78 7.72
CA VAL A 144 6.42 1.45 7.72
C VAL A 144 6.59 -0.06 7.58
N CYS A 145 5.89 -0.87 8.38
CA CYS A 145 5.94 -2.32 8.30
C CYS A 145 5.45 -2.84 6.94
N ALA A 146 4.35 -2.29 6.41
CA ALA A 146 3.84 -2.64 5.09
C ALA A 146 4.81 -2.26 3.95
N ALA A 147 5.69 -1.28 4.15
CA ALA A 147 6.75 -0.95 3.20
C ALA A 147 7.98 -1.85 3.35
N LEU A 148 8.38 -2.18 4.59
CA LEU A 148 9.61 -2.92 4.88
C LEU A 148 9.61 -4.34 4.31
N VAL A 149 8.45 -4.98 4.16
CA VAL A 149 8.35 -6.31 3.54
C VAL A 149 8.82 -6.32 2.07
N TRP A 150 8.89 -5.15 1.44
CA TRP A 150 9.29 -4.98 0.04
C TRP A 150 10.74 -4.56 -0.15
N CYS A 151 11.52 -4.45 0.93
CA CYS A 151 12.96 -4.20 0.87
C CYS A 151 13.70 -5.44 0.34
N ILE A 152 13.71 -5.61 -0.98
CA ILE A 152 14.30 -6.76 -1.68
C ILE A 152 15.27 -6.26 -2.75
N LYS A 153 16.51 -6.75 -2.72
CA LYS A 153 17.53 -6.48 -3.75
C LYS A 153 17.61 -7.64 -4.74
N ARG A 154 17.83 -7.33 -6.02
CA ARG A 154 17.98 -8.31 -7.11
C ARG A 154 19.23 -7.97 -7.91
N THR A 155 19.84 -8.97 -8.55
CA THR A 155 20.84 -8.73 -9.59
C THR A 155 20.14 -8.27 -10.87
N ASP A 156 20.82 -7.54 -11.75
CA ASP A 156 20.25 -7.05 -13.01
C ASP A 156 19.65 -8.19 -13.87
N ALA A 157 20.36 -9.32 -13.95
CA ALA A 157 19.89 -10.49 -14.68
C ALA A 157 18.59 -11.05 -14.08
N ASN A 158 18.54 -11.21 -12.76
CA ASN A 158 17.33 -11.66 -12.08
C ASN A 158 16.18 -10.65 -12.21
N LEU A 159 16.47 -9.35 -12.10
CA LEU A 159 15.49 -8.29 -12.23
C LEU A 159 14.87 -8.25 -13.63
N ARG A 160 15.66 -8.41 -14.69
CA ARG A 160 15.15 -8.51 -16.07
C ARG A 160 14.25 -9.72 -16.26
N THR A 161 14.63 -10.88 -15.75
CA THR A 161 13.77 -12.07 -15.78
C THR A 161 12.48 -11.85 -14.99
N TYR A 162 12.56 -11.23 -13.82
CA TYR A 162 11.40 -10.92 -12.98
C TYR A 162 10.41 -10.01 -13.70
N LEU A 163 10.88 -8.89 -14.26
CA LEU A 163 10.04 -7.93 -14.99
C LEU A 163 9.35 -8.54 -16.23
N ALA A 164 9.88 -9.65 -16.76
CA ALA A 164 9.32 -10.30 -17.94
C ALA A 164 8.32 -11.43 -17.62
N ASN A 165 8.32 -11.95 -16.39
CA ASN A 165 7.61 -13.19 -16.07
C ASN A 165 6.76 -13.14 -14.79
N ASP A 166 6.94 -12.14 -13.94
CA ASP A 166 6.26 -12.05 -12.66
C ASP A 166 5.14 -11.01 -12.71
N PHE A 167 3.93 -11.39 -12.28
CA PHE A 167 2.77 -10.50 -12.26
C PHE A 167 2.82 -9.48 -11.11
N HIS A 168 3.78 -9.57 -10.21
CA HIS A 168 3.95 -8.57 -9.17
C HIS A 168 4.90 -7.46 -9.63
N ALA A 169 4.55 -6.21 -9.33
CA ALA A 169 5.51 -5.13 -9.47
C ALA A 169 6.69 -5.33 -8.49
N ILE A 170 7.86 -4.77 -8.81
CA ILE A 170 8.99 -4.80 -7.86
C ILE A 170 8.70 -3.92 -6.63
N GLY A 171 9.49 -4.08 -5.58
CA GLY A 171 9.17 -3.51 -4.26
C GLY A 171 8.92 -2.00 -4.26
N ARG A 172 9.74 -1.21 -4.97
CA ARG A 172 9.59 0.25 -5.01
C ARG A 172 8.24 0.71 -5.62
N PRO A 173 7.85 0.29 -6.84
CA PRO A 173 6.50 0.49 -7.36
C PRO A 173 5.37 0.01 -6.44
N ARG A 174 5.49 -1.17 -5.79
CA ARG A 174 4.46 -1.65 -4.85
C ARG A 174 4.24 -0.66 -3.71
N VAL A 175 5.31 -0.17 -3.09
CA VAL A 175 5.23 0.84 -2.02
C VAL A 175 4.71 2.18 -2.55
N LEU A 176 5.27 2.70 -3.64
CA LEU A 176 4.87 4.01 -4.18
C LEU A 176 3.40 4.02 -4.62
N GLY A 177 2.98 3.01 -5.38
CA GLY A 177 1.62 2.89 -5.88
C GLY A 177 0.62 2.75 -4.75
N SER A 178 0.72 1.69 -3.95
CA SER A 178 -0.25 1.40 -2.89
C SER A 178 -0.36 2.56 -1.86
N MET A 179 0.75 3.14 -1.42
CA MET A 179 0.73 4.25 -0.45
C MET A 179 0.11 5.50 -1.04
N SER A 180 0.36 5.80 -2.33
CA SER A 180 -0.28 6.93 -3.01
C SER A 180 -1.79 6.75 -3.15
N HIS A 181 -2.30 5.51 -3.11
CA HIS A 181 -3.73 5.20 -3.13
C HIS A 181 -4.40 5.34 -1.76
N SER A 182 -3.64 5.53 -0.68
CA SER A 182 -4.17 5.53 0.68
C SER A 182 -4.31 6.96 1.25
N PRO A 183 -5.53 7.49 1.39
CA PRO A 183 -5.76 8.72 2.17
C PRO A 183 -5.29 8.59 3.62
N GLY A 184 -5.34 7.38 4.17
CA GLY A 184 -4.83 7.07 5.51
C GLY A 184 -3.32 7.29 5.61
N PHE A 185 -2.56 6.86 4.60
CA PHE A 185 -1.12 7.10 4.54
C PHE A 185 -0.82 8.60 4.47
N ALA A 186 -1.49 9.29 3.53
CA ALA A 186 -1.33 10.72 3.36
C ALA A 186 -1.65 11.51 4.64
N ALA A 187 -2.65 11.07 5.42
CA ALA A 187 -2.98 11.67 6.71
C ALA A 187 -1.94 11.36 7.79
N ALA A 188 -1.53 10.09 7.93
CA ALA A 188 -0.58 9.64 8.95
C ALA A 188 0.81 10.29 8.80
N PHE A 189 1.23 10.58 7.57
CA PHE A 189 2.51 11.24 7.27
C PHE A 189 2.37 12.70 6.86
N GLN A 190 1.16 13.27 6.96
CA GLN A 190 0.87 14.67 6.62
C GLN A 190 1.37 15.06 5.22
N CYS A 191 1.19 14.18 4.23
CA CYS A 191 1.69 14.39 2.88
C CYS A 191 1.08 15.66 2.25
N PRO A 192 1.89 16.54 1.64
CA PRO A 192 1.40 17.71 0.92
C PRO A 192 0.55 17.32 -0.29
N LEU A 193 -0.50 18.09 -0.60
CA LEU A 193 -1.26 17.90 -1.84
C LEU A 193 -0.35 18.12 -3.05
N GLY A 194 -0.46 17.26 -4.06
CA GLY A 194 0.41 17.26 -5.24
C GLY A 194 1.72 16.49 -5.05
N SER A 195 2.01 16.00 -3.85
CA SER A 195 3.16 15.10 -3.64
C SER A 195 2.91 13.71 -4.24
N VAL A 196 3.98 12.93 -4.44
CA VAL A 196 3.89 11.54 -4.96
C VAL A 196 2.92 10.68 -4.16
N TYR A 197 2.85 10.87 -2.83
CA TYR A 197 1.99 10.10 -1.94
C TYR A 197 0.61 10.73 -1.69
N ARG A 198 0.35 11.91 -2.26
CA ARG A 198 -0.96 12.56 -2.23
C ARG A 198 -1.17 13.37 -3.52
N PRO A 199 -1.27 12.70 -4.67
CA PRO A 199 -1.54 13.36 -5.93
C PRO A 199 -2.93 14.02 -5.90
N GLU A 200 -3.11 15.09 -6.68
CA GLU A 200 -4.41 15.76 -6.82
C GLU A 200 -5.46 14.80 -7.41
N GLU A 201 -5.04 14.07 -8.45
CA GLU A 201 -5.82 13.00 -9.07
C GLU A 201 -5.24 11.64 -8.69
N ARG A 202 -5.85 11.02 -7.68
CA ARG A 202 -5.49 9.70 -7.18
C ARG A 202 -6.37 8.62 -7.81
N CYS A 203 -5.79 7.48 -8.17
CA CYS A 203 -6.58 6.29 -8.51
C CYS A 203 -7.38 5.81 -7.31
N LYS A 204 -8.68 5.64 -7.50
CA LYS A 204 -9.62 5.24 -6.44
C LYS A 204 -9.89 3.75 -6.52
N LEU A 205 -10.02 3.13 -5.36
CA LEU A 205 -10.46 1.75 -5.23
C LEU A 205 -11.97 1.66 -4.98
N TYR A 206 -12.47 0.43 -4.94
CA TYR A 206 -13.84 0.14 -4.54
C TYR A 206 -14.17 0.67 -3.14
N GLY A 207 -15.42 1.12 -2.95
CA GLY A 207 -15.87 1.72 -1.69
C GLY A 207 -15.43 3.17 -1.45
N GLU A 208 -14.76 3.80 -2.41
CA GLU A 208 -14.50 5.25 -2.38
C GLU A 208 -15.54 5.99 -3.23
N CYS A 209 -16.41 6.77 -2.59
CA CYS A 209 -17.33 7.66 -3.30
C CYS A 209 -16.53 8.77 -4.00
N GLY A 210 -16.60 8.81 -5.33
CA GLY A 210 -16.09 9.93 -6.10
C GLY A 210 -17.01 11.14 -5.92
N ARG A 211 -16.45 12.31 -5.56
CA ARG A 211 -17.08 13.57 -5.97
C ARG A 211 -16.92 13.68 -7.48
N GLY A 212 -17.88 13.16 -8.23
CA GLY A 212 -18.15 13.70 -9.55
C GLY A 212 -18.65 15.13 -9.37
N GLY A 213 -17.93 16.10 -9.94
CA GLY A 213 -18.35 17.50 -9.96
C GLY A 213 -18.10 18.28 -8.66
N ALA A 214 -17.45 19.43 -8.82
CA ALA A 214 -17.22 20.41 -7.77
C ALA A 214 -18.49 20.79 -6.99
N ARG A 215 -18.46 20.67 -5.66
CA ARG A 215 -19.10 21.61 -4.74
C ARG A 215 -18.21 21.84 -3.52
N SER A 216 -17.87 23.11 -3.34
CA SER A 216 -17.09 23.66 -2.24
C SER A 216 -17.74 23.37 -0.89
N GLY A 217 -17.01 22.71 0.00
CA GLY A 217 -17.39 22.55 1.40
C GLY A 217 -16.11 22.55 2.23
N ARG A 218 -15.91 23.65 2.97
CA ARG A 218 -14.72 23.98 3.76
C ARG A 218 -14.51 22.91 4.85
N ALA A 219 -13.34 22.27 4.87
CA ALA A 219 -12.89 21.50 6.03
C ALA A 219 -12.32 22.46 7.10
N PRO A 220 -12.51 22.19 8.41
CA PRO A 220 -11.99 23.05 9.46
C PRO A 220 -10.47 22.98 9.52
N GLN A 221 -9.84 24.14 9.69
CA GLN A 221 -8.41 24.28 9.91
C GLN A 221 -8.05 23.76 11.31
N MET A 222 -7.19 22.75 11.40
CA MET A 222 -6.45 22.47 12.62
C MET A 222 -5.09 23.18 12.55
N VAL A 223 -4.83 23.95 13.58
CA VAL A 223 -3.65 24.79 13.79
C VAL A 223 -2.43 23.89 13.97
N ALA A 224 -1.36 24.21 13.24
CA ALA A 224 -0.07 23.54 13.33
C ALA A 224 0.73 24.09 14.53
N THR A 225 1.32 23.20 15.33
CA THR A 225 2.45 23.52 16.19
C THR A 225 3.58 22.52 15.98
N GLU A 226 4.66 23.07 15.45
CA GLU A 226 6.09 22.73 15.59
C GLU A 226 6.61 21.31 15.27
N THR A 227 7.12 21.22 14.04
CA THR A 227 8.45 20.72 13.63
C THR A 227 9.35 20.04 14.67
N ARG A 228 9.56 18.71 14.49
CA ARG A 228 10.88 18.03 14.63
C ARG A 228 10.87 16.56 14.16
N SER A 229 10.46 16.27 12.92
CA SER A 229 10.63 14.91 12.33
C SER A 229 10.95 14.91 10.83
N ALA A 230 11.76 15.87 10.35
CA ALA A 230 12.09 15.97 8.91
C ALA A 230 13.35 15.20 8.48
N LEU A 231 14.16 14.65 9.42
CA LEU A 231 15.48 14.09 9.07
C LEU A 231 15.51 12.56 8.93
N LEU A 232 14.50 11.83 9.39
CA LEU A 232 14.49 10.36 9.32
C LEU A 232 13.71 9.80 8.11
N LEU A 233 12.82 10.61 7.52
CA LEU A 233 12.10 10.25 6.29
C LEU A 233 13.03 10.14 5.07
N LEU A 234 14.15 10.87 5.08
CA LEU A 234 15.12 10.86 3.99
C LEU A 234 15.85 9.51 3.86
N PHE A 235 16.10 8.79 4.96
CA PHE A 235 16.82 7.52 4.91
C PHE A 235 15.98 6.35 4.39
N VAL A 236 14.67 6.37 4.62
CA VAL A 236 13.76 5.33 4.10
C VAL A 236 13.41 5.59 2.62
N LEU A 237 13.43 6.86 2.18
CA LEU A 237 13.04 7.25 0.81
C LEU A 237 14.21 7.29 -0.19
N SER A 238 15.47 7.32 0.26
CA SER A 238 16.64 7.46 -0.61
C SER A 238 17.28 6.15 -1.10
N GLY A 239 16.74 4.97 -0.73
CA GLY A 239 17.21 3.69 -1.29
C GLY A 239 18.69 3.38 -1.05
N LEU A 240 19.30 3.91 0.00
CA LEU A 240 20.68 3.60 0.39
C LEU A 240 20.67 2.51 1.45
N LEU A 241 20.52 1.26 0.99
CA LEU A 241 21.03 0.00 1.56
C LEU A 241 21.22 -1.01 0.41
#